data_AF-A0A518E097-F1
#
_entry.id   AF-A0A518E097-F1
#
_cell.length_a   1.000
_cell.length_b   1.000
_cell.length_c   1.000
_cell.angle_alpha   90.00
_cell.angle_beta   90.00
_cell.angle_gamma   90.00
#
_symmetry.space_group_name_H-M   'P 1'
#
loop_
_entity.id
_entity.type
_entity.pdbx_description
1 polymer ?
#
loop_
_entity_poly.entity_id
_entity_poly.type
_entity_poly.pdbx_seq_one_letter_code
_entity_poly.pdbx_strand_id
1 'polypeptide(L)'
;MTSPRTAGRQERKERRRQVADLYVQAVSLVEMAESLGVDAAAVKRDLKAVHAAWRRERPDDLDTLRERELQKIDRVEREAWRAWERSQRDVVATKLSHDEKSRKAERTSKEQFGDPRYLTMIKDCIDRRCRLLGLGTETSSDQPPAPVCEVVVATHQQAAAMLTFEQFQQAQEPAGE
;
A
#
# COMPACT_ATOMS: atom_id res chain seq x y z
N MET A 1 -50.06 -0.53 -13.25
CA MET A 1 -49.56 0.85 -13.49
C MET A 1 -48.49 1.16 -12.46
N THR A 2 -47.26 1.42 -12.89
CA THR A 2 -46.12 1.67 -11.99
C THR A 2 -46.20 3.09 -11.42
N SER A 3 -46.02 3.25 -10.10
CA SER A 3 -46.10 4.57 -9.43
C SER A 3 -45.07 5.57 -10.01
N PRO A 4 -45.39 6.87 -10.14
CA PRO A 4 -44.50 7.88 -10.72
C PRO A 4 -43.12 7.96 -10.05
N ARG A 5 -43.05 7.71 -8.75
CA ARG A 5 -41.78 7.68 -7.99
C ARG A 5 -40.87 6.51 -8.42
N THR A 6 -41.46 5.38 -8.78
CA THR A 6 -40.72 4.18 -9.20
C THR A 6 -40.19 4.36 -10.62
N ALA A 7 -40.98 4.97 -11.50
CA ALA A 7 -40.58 5.29 -12.88
C ALA A 7 -39.31 6.16 -12.91
N GLY A 8 -39.28 7.26 -12.16
CA GLY A 8 -38.09 8.13 -12.09
C GLY A 8 -36.86 7.49 -11.43
N ARG A 9 -37.05 6.47 -10.57
CA ARG A 9 -35.94 5.68 -10.02
C ARG A 9 -35.33 4.76 -11.09
N GLN A 10 -36.19 4.16 -11.90
CA GLN A 10 -35.80 3.22 -12.95
C GLN A 10 -35.08 3.92 -14.10
N GLU A 11 -35.58 5.08 -14.51
CA GLU A 11 -34.95 5.96 -15.51
C GLU A 11 -33.53 6.39 -15.08
N ARG A 12 -33.34 6.77 -13.80
CA ARG A 12 -32.01 7.09 -13.28
C ARG A 12 -31.06 5.89 -13.27
N LYS A 13 -31.59 4.68 -13.00
CA LYS A 13 -30.79 3.45 -13.01
C LYS A 13 -30.33 3.13 -14.44
N GLU A 14 -31.22 3.27 -15.41
CA GLU A 14 -30.91 3.05 -16.82
C GLU A 14 -29.89 4.07 -17.32
N ARG A 15 -30.08 5.35 -17.02
CA ARG A 15 -29.11 6.39 -17.39
C ARG A 15 -27.73 6.14 -16.80
N ARG A 16 -27.63 5.69 -15.55
CA ARG A 16 -26.34 5.31 -14.93
C ARG A 16 -25.65 4.18 -15.67
N ARG A 17 -26.40 3.22 -16.21
CA ARG A 17 -25.86 2.13 -17.02
C ARG A 17 -25.25 2.69 -18.31
N GLN A 18 -26.00 3.53 -19.02
CA GLN A 18 -25.52 4.17 -20.25
C GLN A 18 -24.29 5.07 -20.01
N VAL A 19 -24.30 5.85 -18.92
CA VAL A 19 -23.15 6.67 -18.50
C VAL A 19 -21.92 5.80 -18.20
N ALA A 20 -22.09 4.65 -17.55
CA ALA A 20 -20.99 3.72 -17.29
C ALA A 20 -20.38 3.17 -18.59
N ASP A 21 -21.22 2.77 -19.55
CA ASP A 21 -20.79 2.22 -20.84
C ASP A 21 -20.00 3.27 -21.64
N LEU A 22 -20.50 4.51 -21.72
CA LEU A 22 -19.81 5.61 -22.40
C LEU A 22 -18.48 5.99 -21.72
N TYR A 23 -18.41 5.88 -20.39
CA TYR A 23 -17.21 6.22 -19.63
C TYR A 23 -16.08 5.23 -19.89
N VAL A 24 -16.40 3.94 -20.01
CA VAL A 24 -15.43 2.91 -20.38
C VAL A 24 -14.87 3.13 -21.80
N GLN A 25 -15.66 3.75 -22.69
CA GLN A 25 -15.25 4.13 -24.04
C GLN A 25 -14.45 5.45 -24.10
N ALA A 26 -14.12 6.04 -22.94
CA ALA A 26 -13.39 7.31 -22.82
C ALA A 26 -14.06 8.52 -23.49
N VAL A 27 -15.39 8.47 -23.65
CA VAL A 27 -16.18 9.61 -24.15
C VAL A 27 -16.10 10.78 -23.13
N SER A 28 -16.06 12.02 -23.60
CA SER A 28 -15.99 13.17 -22.70
C SER A 28 -17.31 13.44 -21.98
N LEU A 29 -17.26 14.13 -20.83
CA LEU A 29 -18.47 14.48 -20.05
C LEU A 29 -19.50 15.30 -20.85
N VAL A 30 -19.01 16.14 -21.76
CA VAL A 30 -19.84 17.02 -22.58
C VAL A 30 -20.59 16.20 -23.63
N GLU A 31 -19.86 15.35 -24.36
CA GLU A 31 -20.45 14.45 -25.36
C GLU A 31 -21.42 13.43 -24.73
N MET A 32 -21.13 12.95 -23.51
CA MET A 32 -22.06 12.11 -22.74
C MET A 32 -23.36 12.85 -22.42
N ALA A 33 -23.26 14.10 -21.98
CA ALA A 33 -24.40 14.93 -21.64
C ALA A 33 -25.29 15.18 -22.87
N GLU A 34 -24.67 15.51 -24.00
CA GLU A 34 -25.34 15.68 -25.29
C GLU A 34 -26.01 14.38 -25.76
N SER A 35 -25.29 13.26 -25.77
CA SER A 35 -25.81 11.97 -26.23
C SER A 35 -27.00 11.48 -25.40
N LEU A 36 -27.06 11.84 -24.12
CA LEU A 36 -28.11 11.40 -23.19
C LEU A 36 -29.22 12.45 -23.02
N GLY A 37 -29.09 13.63 -23.63
CA GLY A 37 -30.05 14.72 -23.50
C GLY A 37 -30.20 15.24 -22.06
N VAL A 38 -29.12 15.20 -21.26
CA VAL A 38 -29.13 15.63 -19.86
C VAL A 38 -28.04 16.66 -19.59
N ASP A 39 -28.23 17.43 -18.52
CA ASP A 39 -27.21 18.36 -18.05
C ASP A 39 -25.94 17.64 -17.56
N ALA A 40 -24.77 18.27 -17.76
CA ALA A 40 -23.47 17.73 -17.36
C ALA A 40 -23.38 17.46 -15.84
N ALA A 41 -24.08 18.22 -15.00
CA ALA A 41 -24.13 17.95 -13.56
C ALA A 41 -24.97 16.71 -13.23
N ALA A 42 -25.90 16.29 -14.09
CA ALA A 42 -26.58 14.99 -13.96
C ALA A 42 -25.61 13.85 -14.26
N VAL A 43 -24.85 13.94 -15.35
CA VAL A 43 -23.81 12.95 -15.72
C VAL A 43 -22.77 12.82 -14.61
N LYS A 44 -22.26 13.94 -14.06
CA LYS A 44 -21.29 13.94 -12.95
C LYS A 44 -21.82 13.24 -11.70
N ARG A 45 -23.09 13.46 -11.34
CA ARG A 45 -23.73 12.78 -10.20
C ARG A 45 -23.91 11.29 -10.46
N ASP A 46 -24.28 10.92 -11.68
CA ASP A 46 -24.44 9.53 -12.08
C ASP A 46 -23.09 8.80 -12.11
N LEU A 47 -22.02 9.40 -12.64
CA LEU A 47 -20.65 8.88 -12.55
C LEU A 47 -20.18 8.71 -11.10
N LYS A 48 -20.44 9.69 -10.24
CA LYS A 48 -20.11 9.56 -8.80
C LYS A 48 -20.79 8.33 -8.19
N ALA A 49 -22.05 8.08 -8.57
CA ALA A 49 -22.80 6.93 -8.09
C ALA A 49 -22.33 5.61 -8.71
N VAL A 50 -21.97 5.60 -10.00
CA VAL A 50 -21.37 4.45 -10.69
C VAL A 50 -20.04 4.08 -10.04
N HIS A 51 -19.13 5.05 -9.85
CA HIS A 51 -17.86 4.82 -9.16
C HIS A 51 -18.05 4.32 -7.73
N ALA A 52 -19.06 4.82 -7.01
CA ALA A 52 -19.39 4.31 -5.68
C ALA A 52 -19.95 2.88 -5.71
N ALA A 53 -20.75 2.53 -6.73
CA ALA A 53 -21.24 1.18 -6.94
C ALA A 53 -20.08 0.22 -7.26
N TRP A 54 -19.21 0.58 -8.21
CA TRP A 54 -18.02 -0.21 -8.53
C TRP A 54 -17.09 -0.40 -7.33
N ARG A 55 -16.87 0.64 -6.52
CA ARG A 55 -16.10 0.51 -5.28
C ARG A 55 -16.76 -0.38 -4.23
N ARG A 56 -18.09 -0.47 -4.20
CA ARG A 56 -18.84 -1.37 -3.32
C ARG A 56 -18.91 -2.80 -3.83
N GLU A 57 -18.87 -2.98 -5.15
CA GLU A 57 -18.86 -4.29 -5.81
C GLU A 57 -17.44 -4.87 -5.94
N ARG A 58 -16.38 -4.03 -5.86
CA ARG A 58 -14.96 -4.44 -5.95
C ARG A 58 -14.05 -4.14 -4.73
N PRO A 59 -14.52 -4.11 -3.46
CA PRO A 59 -13.61 -4.13 -2.33
C PRO A 59 -12.99 -5.53 -2.16
N ASP A 60 -13.77 -6.58 -2.46
CA ASP A 60 -13.40 -7.95 -2.19
C ASP A 60 -12.25 -8.45 -3.08
N ASP A 61 -12.11 -8.02 -4.33
CA ASP A 61 -11.04 -8.55 -5.20
C ASP A 61 -9.63 -8.19 -4.69
N LEU A 62 -9.39 -6.93 -4.34
CA LEU A 62 -8.07 -6.49 -3.87
C LEU A 62 -7.77 -6.97 -2.45
N ASP A 63 -8.75 -6.91 -1.56
CA ASP A 63 -8.57 -7.36 -0.19
C ASP A 63 -8.47 -8.89 -0.10
N THR A 64 -9.23 -9.64 -0.92
CA THR A 64 -9.08 -11.10 -1.04
C THR A 64 -7.71 -11.47 -1.61
N LEU A 65 -7.21 -10.73 -2.61
CA LEU A 65 -5.85 -10.95 -3.13
C LEU A 65 -4.79 -10.66 -2.06
N ARG A 66 -4.91 -9.55 -1.32
CA ARG A 66 -4.02 -9.24 -0.19
C ARG A 66 -4.06 -10.34 0.87
N GLU A 67 -5.24 -10.79 1.27
CA GLU A 67 -5.38 -11.85 2.27
C GLU A 67 -4.78 -13.18 1.79
N ARG A 68 -4.98 -13.54 0.52
CA ARG A 68 -4.35 -14.72 -0.08
C ARG A 68 -2.81 -14.63 -0.06
N GLU A 69 -2.25 -13.46 -0.38
CA GLU A 69 -0.79 -13.27 -0.32
C GLU A 69 -0.28 -13.27 1.13
N LEU A 70 -1.00 -12.68 2.08
CA LEU A 70 -0.69 -12.74 3.52
C LEU A 70 -0.65 -14.19 4.01
N GLN A 71 -1.65 -15.01 3.66
CA GLN A 71 -1.68 -16.43 4.03
C GLN A 71 -0.46 -17.22 3.51
N LYS A 72 0.03 -16.88 2.30
CA LYS A 72 1.26 -17.49 1.76
C LYS A 72 2.48 -17.06 2.56
N ILE A 73 2.58 -15.76 2.89
CA ILE A 73 3.68 -15.22 3.70
C ILE A 73 3.68 -15.89 5.08
N ASP A 74 2.52 -16.02 5.72
CA ASP A 74 2.38 -16.67 7.03
C ASP A 74 2.82 -18.13 6.98
N ARG A 75 2.49 -18.85 5.90
CA ARG A 75 2.92 -20.23 5.72
C ARG A 75 4.44 -20.34 5.64
N VAL A 76 5.09 -19.48 4.85
CA VAL A 76 6.54 -19.49 4.70
C VAL A 76 7.23 -19.11 6.00
N GLU A 77 6.73 -18.09 6.70
CA GLU A 77 7.27 -17.65 7.99
C GLU A 77 7.20 -18.77 9.04
N ARG A 78 6.07 -19.48 9.15
CA ARG A 78 5.94 -20.62 10.07
C ARG A 78 6.94 -21.73 9.77
N GLU A 79 7.15 -22.08 8.50
CA GLU A 79 8.14 -23.08 8.12
C GLU A 79 9.58 -22.61 8.37
N ALA A 80 9.84 -21.30 8.17
CA ALA A 80 11.13 -20.68 8.49
C ALA A 80 11.44 -20.78 9.99
N TRP A 81 10.48 -20.44 10.86
CA TRP A 81 10.61 -20.59 12.31
C TRP A 81 10.86 -22.03 12.73
N ARG A 82 10.09 -22.99 12.20
CA ARG A 82 10.31 -24.42 12.48
C ARG A 82 11.68 -24.89 12.02
N ALA A 83 12.18 -24.39 10.89
CA ALA A 83 13.49 -24.75 10.38
C ALA A 83 14.62 -24.13 11.24
N TRP A 84 14.45 -22.87 11.68
CA TRP A 84 15.33 -22.21 12.64
C TRP A 84 15.41 -22.98 13.96
N GLU A 85 14.28 -23.35 14.55
CA GLU A 85 14.23 -24.16 15.78
C GLU A 85 14.90 -25.53 15.62
N ARG A 86 14.68 -26.19 14.47
CA ARG A 86 15.34 -27.48 14.17
C ARG A 86 16.85 -27.32 14.01
N SER A 87 17.31 -26.21 13.43
CA SER A 87 18.73 -25.96 13.20
C SER A 87 19.52 -25.66 14.48
N GLN A 88 18.84 -25.31 15.57
CA GLN A 88 19.44 -25.11 16.89
C GLN A 88 19.55 -26.42 17.69
N ARG A 89 19.01 -27.53 17.19
CA ARG A 89 19.08 -28.82 17.89
C ARG A 89 20.41 -29.49 17.61
N ASP A 90 21.04 -29.98 18.67
CA ASP A 90 22.28 -30.76 18.60
C ASP A 90 22.16 -31.92 17.62
N VAL A 91 23.14 -32.00 16.70
CA VAL A 91 23.29 -33.18 15.85
C VAL A 91 24.08 -34.23 16.64
N VAL A 92 23.39 -35.29 17.02
CA VAL A 92 24.01 -36.49 17.59
C VAL A 92 24.53 -37.34 16.44
N ALA A 93 25.84 -37.35 16.24
CA ALA A 93 26.49 -38.26 15.32
C ALA A 93 26.85 -39.56 16.06
N THR A 94 26.31 -40.69 15.60
CA THR A 94 26.68 -42.01 16.09
C THR A 94 27.58 -42.67 15.06
N LYS A 95 28.86 -42.85 15.38
CA LYS A 95 29.78 -43.65 14.56
C LYS A 95 29.72 -45.10 15.04
N LEU A 96 29.39 -46.01 14.12
CA LEU A 96 29.48 -47.46 14.34
C LEU A 96 30.74 -47.96 13.64
N SER A 97 31.76 -48.32 14.42
CA SER A 97 32.94 -49.03 13.90
C SER A 97 32.69 -50.54 14.01
N HIS A 98 32.78 -51.25 12.89
CA HIS A 98 32.69 -52.71 12.86
C HIS A 98 34.10 -53.30 12.83
N ASP A 99 34.53 -53.91 13.92
CA ASP A 99 35.76 -54.71 13.99
C ASP A 99 35.37 -56.18 14.26
N GLU A 100 36.09 -57.13 13.66
CA GLU A 100 35.72 -58.56 13.59
C GLU A 100 35.56 -59.24 14.96
N LYS A 101 36.01 -58.59 16.05
CA LYS A 101 35.92 -59.09 17.43
C LYS A 101 35.18 -58.20 18.43
N SER A 102 34.72 -56.99 18.07
CA SER A 102 33.89 -56.19 18.98
C SER A 102 33.09 -55.08 18.29
N ARG A 103 31.86 -54.81 18.77
CA ARG A 103 31.07 -53.64 18.40
C ARG A 103 31.32 -52.51 19.40
N LYS A 104 31.88 -51.39 18.93
CA LYS A 104 32.00 -50.16 19.70
C LYS A 104 31.17 -49.06 19.04
N ALA A 105 30.29 -48.43 19.81
CA ALA A 105 29.49 -47.30 19.37
C ALA A 105 30.03 -46.03 20.05
N GLU A 106 30.40 -45.03 19.26
CA GLU A 106 30.85 -43.73 19.75
C GLU A 106 29.80 -42.67 19.42
N ARG A 107 29.33 -41.98 20.45
CA ARG A 107 28.32 -40.91 20.35
C ARG A 107 29.00 -39.57 20.61
N THR A 108 28.98 -38.68 19.63
CA THR A 108 29.49 -37.31 19.78
C THR A 108 28.33 -36.33 19.61
N SER A 109 28.08 -35.48 20.61
CA SER A 109 27.13 -34.35 20.51
C SER A 109 27.92 -33.08 20.22
N LYS A 110 27.44 -32.25 19.29
CA LYS A 110 27.95 -30.90 19.07
C LYS A 110 26.78 -29.92 19.21
N GLU A 111 26.95 -28.92 20.07
CA GLU A 111 26.01 -27.81 20.19
C GLU A 111 25.93 -27.04 18.87
N GLN A 112 24.72 -26.67 18.46
CA GLN A 112 24.46 -25.92 17.23
C GLN A 112 23.79 -24.59 17.53
N PHE A 113 24.30 -23.51 16.93
CA PHE A 113 23.79 -22.14 17.15
C PHE A 113 22.67 -21.73 16.16
N GLY A 114 22.16 -22.67 15.35
CA GLY A 114 21.15 -22.39 14.32
C GLY A 114 21.72 -21.88 13.00
N ASP A 115 21.00 -22.09 11.90
CA ASP A 115 21.36 -21.55 10.58
C ASP A 115 20.75 -20.14 10.38
N PRO A 116 21.57 -19.07 10.31
CA PRO A 116 21.10 -17.70 10.23
C PRO A 116 20.25 -17.39 8.99
N ARG A 117 20.32 -18.23 7.93
CA ARG A 117 19.51 -18.05 6.71
C ARG A 117 18.01 -18.06 7.01
N TYR A 118 17.58 -18.83 8.02
CA TYR A 118 16.18 -18.86 8.42
C TYR A 118 15.72 -17.54 9.06
N LEU A 119 16.60 -16.86 9.81
CA LEU A 119 16.31 -15.53 10.35
C LEU A 119 16.20 -14.48 9.25
N THR A 120 17.05 -14.55 8.22
CA THR A 120 16.92 -13.70 7.02
C THR A 120 15.58 -13.93 6.32
N MET A 121 15.16 -15.19 6.16
CA MET A 121 13.87 -15.51 5.55
C MET A 121 12.67 -15.00 6.38
N ILE A 122 12.75 -15.08 7.71
CA ILE A 122 11.75 -14.51 8.62
C ILE A 122 11.67 -12.99 8.45
N LYS A 123 12.82 -12.29 8.45
CA LYS A 123 12.88 -10.85 8.19
C LYS A 123 12.23 -10.49 6.86
N ASP A 124 12.54 -11.22 5.78
CA ASP A 124 11.95 -10.97 4.46
C ASP A 124 10.43 -11.16 4.44
N CYS A 125 9.91 -12.15 5.18
CA CYS A 125 8.47 -12.33 5.38
C CYS A 125 7.83 -11.14 6.10
N ILE A 126 8.45 -10.65 7.17
CA ILE A 126 7.98 -9.49 7.94
C ILE A 126 7.97 -8.24 7.06
N ASP A 127 9.06 -7.97 6.33
CA ASP A 127 9.18 -6.80 5.46
C ASP A 127 8.10 -6.79 4.37
N ARG A 128 7.87 -7.95 3.73
CA ARG A 128 6.80 -8.10 2.71
C ARG A 128 5.41 -7.88 3.30
N ARG A 129 5.15 -8.37 4.53
CA ARG A 129 3.88 -8.12 5.24
C ARG A 129 3.68 -6.64 5.53
N CYS A 130 4.69 -5.95 6.05
CA CYS A 130 4.61 -4.51 6.31
C CYS A 130 4.35 -3.70 5.03
N ARG A 131 4.98 -4.07 3.91
CA ARG A 131 4.73 -3.43 2.59
C ARG A 131 3.32 -3.69 2.09
N LEU A 132 2.82 -4.93 2.22
CA LEU A 132 1.47 -5.29 1.74
C LEU A 132 0.36 -4.62 2.57
N LEU A 133 0.60 -4.42 3.87
CA LEU A 133 -0.32 -3.75 4.79
C LEU A 133 -0.15 -2.22 4.85
N GLY A 134 0.88 -1.66 4.19
CA GLY A 134 1.19 -0.23 4.25
C GLY A 134 1.67 0.26 5.63
N LEU A 135 2.21 -0.64 6.46
CA LEU A 135 2.70 -0.32 7.81
C LEU A 135 4.15 0.21 7.80
N GLY A 136 4.80 0.22 6.64
CA GLY A 136 6.12 0.83 6.46
C GLY A 136 6.01 2.33 6.20
N THR A 137 6.19 3.15 7.24
CA THR A 137 6.64 4.53 7.06
C THR A 137 8.12 4.45 6.72
N GLU A 138 8.44 4.09 5.49
CA GLU A 138 9.69 4.61 4.95
C GLU A 138 9.46 6.12 4.98
N THR A 139 10.10 6.81 5.92
CA THR A 139 10.55 8.18 5.70
C THR A 139 11.55 8.11 4.54
N SER A 140 11.07 7.68 3.37
CA SER A 140 11.75 7.91 2.12
C SER A 140 11.81 9.43 2.08
N SER A 141 13.01 9.96 1.91
CA SER A 141 13.30 11.38 1.74
C SER A 141 12.67 11.97 0.46
N ASP A 142 11.54 11.42 0.03
CA ASP A 142 10.70 11.83 -1.11
C ASP A 142 9.57 12.76 -0.63
N GLN A 143 9.76 13.37 0.53
CA GLN A 143 9.09 14.63 0.81
C GLN A 143 9.56 15.59 -0.29
N PRO A 144 8.66 16.13 -1.15
CA PRO A 144 9.07 17.13 -2.12
C PRO A 144 9.84 18.21 -1.34
N PRO A 145 10.97 18.72 -1.88
CA PRO A 145 11.74 19.72 -1.18
C PRO A 145 10.75 20.79 -0.73
N ALA A 146 10.80 21.14 0.57
CA ALA A 146 9.96 22.19 1.13
C ALA A 146 9.97 23.38 0.14
N PRO A 147 8.82 24.02 -0.13
CA PRO A 147 8.73 25.04 -1.16
C PRO A 147 9.83 26.08 -0.96
N VAL A 148 10.82 26.07 -1.85
CA VAL A 148 11.96 26.99 -1.79
C VAL A 148 11.44 28.31 -2.38
N CYS A 149 11.28 29.32 -1.53
CA CYS A 149 10.93 30.66 -1.98
C CYS A 149 12.24 31.41 -2.28
N GLU A 150 12.48 31.73 -3.55
CA GLU A 150 13.58 32.63 -3.92
C GLU A 150 13.18 34.06 -3.57
N VAL A 151 13.87 34.65 -2.59
CA VAL A 151 13.65 36.04 -2.17
C VAL A 151 14.70 36.92 -2.81
N VAL A 152 14.30 37.73 -3.79
CA VAL A 152 15.16 38.74 -4.40
C VAL A 152 15.18 39.97 -3.51
N VAL A 153 16.34 40.26 -2.90
CA VAL A 153 16.57 41.49 -2.12
C VAL A 153 17.41 42.48 -2.92
N ALA A 154 17.18 43.78 -2.71
CA ALA A 154 17.95 44.83 -3.39
C ALA A 154 19.33 45.05 -2.76
N THR A 155 19.52 44.66 -1.50
CA THR A 155 20.76 44.88 -0.75
C THR A 155 21.14 43.68 0.12
N HIS A 156 22.44 43.46 0.31
CA HIS A 156 22.97 42.38 1.15
C HIS A 156 22.54 42.50 2.63
N GLN A 157 22.30 43.73 3.10
CA GLN A 157 21.84 43.98 4.47
C GLN A 157 20.39 43.50 4.70
N GLN A 158 19.53 43.57 3.68
CA GLN A 158 18.18 43.02 3.72
C GLN A 158 18.18 41.48 3.78
N ALA A 159 19.10 40.82 3.05
CA ALA A 159 19.29 39.37 3.16
C ALA A 159 19.70 38.96 4.58
N ALA A 160 20.61 39.71 5.22
CA ALA A 160 21.08 39.42 6.56
C ALA A 160 20.02 39.64 7.67
N ALA A 161 19.02 40.49 7.41
CA ALA A 161 17.93 40.79 8.34
C ALA A 161 16.76 39.80 8.27
N MET A 162 16.65 39.00 7.20
CA MET A 162 15.62 37.98 7.01
C MET A 162 16.19 36.58 7.23
N LEU A 163 16.41 36.21 8.49
CA LEU A 163 16.95 34.89 8.84
C LEU A 163 15.86 33.84 9.10
N THR A 164 14.59 34.26 9.24
CA THR A 164 13.46 33.35 9.43
C THR A 164 12.25 33.74 8.57
N PHE A 165 11.45 32.74 8.19
CA PHE A 165 10.24 32.91 7.38
C PHE A 165 9.20 33.84 8.03
N GLU A 166 9.13 33.88 9.36
CA GLU A 166 8.25 34.78 10.13
C GLU A 166 8.61 36.26 9.93
N GLN A 167 9.90 36.60 9.86
CA GLN A 167 10.37 37.97 9.64
C GLN A 167 10.03 38.46 8.22
N PHE A 168 9.99 37.55 7.25
CA PHE A 168 9.56 37.86 5.88
C PHE A 168 8.05 38.16 5.82
N GLN A 169 7.20 37.40 6.54
CA GLN A 169 5.76 37.66 6.57
C GLN A 169 5.43 39.01 7.23
N GLN A 170 6.08 39.35 8.35
CA GLN A 170 5.90 40.66 8.99
C GLN A 170 6.34 41.84 8.13
N ALA A 171 7.31 41.66 7.24
CA ALA A 171 7.75 42.70 6.30
C ALA A 171 6.81 42.87 5.08
N GLN A 172 5.93 41.89 4.82
CA GLN A 172 4.97 41.90 3.71
C GLN A 172 3.60 42.43 4.11
N GLU A 173 3.28 42.53 5.40
CA GLU A 173 2.09 43.22 5.85
C GLU A 173 2.28 44.74 5.65
N PRO A 174 1.45 45.42 4.85
CA PRO A 174 1.55 46.87 4.75
C PRO A 174 1.27 47.45 6.13
N ALA A 175 2.17 48.31 6.61
CA ALA A 175 1.92 49.10 7.81
C ALA A 175 0.57 49.81 7.60
N GLY A 176 -0.43 49.43 8.39
CA GLY A 176 -1.78 49.94 8.25
C GLY A 176 -1.79 51.47 8.31
N GLU A 177 -2.28 52.07 7.23
CA GLU A 177 -2.90 53.40 7.22
C GLU A 177 -4.41 53.23 7.03
#